data_AF-A0A0X7YCD7-F1
#
_entry.id   AF-A0A0X7YCD7-F1
#
_cell.length_a   1.000
_cell.length_b   1.000
_cell.length_c   1.000
_cell.angle_alpha   90.00
_cell.angle_beta   90.00
_cell.angle_gamma   90.00
#
_symmetry.space_group_name_H-M   'P 1'
#
loop_
_entity.id
_entity.type
_entity.pdbx_description
1 polymer ?
#
loop_
_entity_poly.entity_id
_entity_poly.type
_entity_poly.pdbx_seq_one_letter_code
_entity_poly.pdbx_strand_id
1 'polypeptide(L)'
;MKMDDELQGFKPESLSLYVIIEPVLNEISSGPDAQTLRAALKKAERHNPGLTKDIVMGILKAKGVKVDLTKVLLKLCACESEEYTITRREPQFVRLQDQSQALKMILATLPDVAVDRPRFLQTIKEIASGIKEMLEAVQVLFRHHEAFANPDKRKALDGHKRDFIRSSKGFSDTLKMYFRDGNIQVVYASAIHLVTETNTLLKLLRNL
;
A
#
# COMPACT_ATOMS: atom_id res chain seq x y z
N MET A 1 24.79 7.89 8.43
CA MET A 1 23.76 6.92 7.98
C MET A 1 22.91 7.64 6.97
N LYS A 2 22.96 7.26 5.68
CA LYS A 2 22.32 8.02 4.60
C LYS A 2 20.81 7.80 4.63
N MET A 3 20.06 8.90 4.55
CA MET A 3 18.60 8.96 4.42
C MET A 3 18.07 8.24 3.16
N ASP A 4 18.98 7.84 2.25
CA ASP A 4 18.69 7.21 0.96
C ASP A 4 18.28 5.73 1.07
N ASP A 5 18.67 5.00 2.14
CA ASP A 5 18.37 3.57 2.26
C ASP A 5 16.96 3.26 2.80
N GLU A 6 16.31 4.21 3.49
CA GLU A 6 14.94 4.03 4.00
C GLU A 6 13.85 4.37 2.98
N LEU A 7 14.25 4.95 1.84
CA LEU A 7 13.38 5.41 0.76
C LEU A 7 13.51 4.58 -0.53
N GLN A 8 14.29 3.49 -0.53
CA GLN A 8 14.15 2.48 -1.59
C GLN A 8 12.72 1.94 -1.53
N GLY A 9 11.94 2.26 -2.57
CA GLY A 9 10.51 2.08 -2.64
C GLY A 9 10.04 0.72 -2.11
N PHE A 10 8.91 0.74 -1.42
CA PHE A 10 8.24 -0.45 -0.92
C PHE A 10 8.09 -1.46 -2.07
N LYS A 11 8.78 -2.60 -1.97
CA LYS A 11 8.65 -3.68 -2.95
C LYS A 11 7.37 -4.45 -2.63
N PRO A 12 6.42 -4.61 -3.57
CA PRO A 12 5.19 -5.38 -3.34
C PRO A 12 5.45 -6.81 -2.84
N GLU A 13 6.62 -7.37 -3.18
CA GLU A 13 7.09 -8.68 -2.74
C GLU A 13 7.25 -8.78 -1.21
N SER A 14 7.58 -7.67 -0.55
CA SER A 14 7.80 -7.59 0.89
C SER A 14 6.55 -7.26 1.70
N LEU A 15 5.39 -7.12 1.05
CA LEU A 15 4.15 -6.72 1.69
C LEU A 15 3.74 -7.66 2.84
N SER A 16 4.01 -8.96 2.70
CA SER A 16 3.72 -9.96 3.74
C SER A 16 4.43 -9.69 5.07
N LEU A 17 5.63 -9.08 5.05
CA LEU A 17 6.32 -8.65 6.27
C LEU A 17 5.48 -7.62 7.04
N TYR A 18 4.96 -6.62 6.34
CA TYR A 18 4.31 -5.47 6.98
C TYR A 18 2.83 -5.72 7.30
N VAL A 19 2.12 -6.49 6.48
CA VAL A 19 0.67 -6.67 6.63
C VAL A 19 0.26 -7.95 7.37
N ILE A 20 1.17 -8.91 7.52
CA ILE A 20 0.91 -10.18 8.22
C ILE A 20 1.88 -10.33 9.40
N ILE A 21 3.18 -10.31 9.13
CA ILE A 21 4.18 -10.63 10.15
C ILE A 21 4.23 -9.55 11.24
N GLU A 22 4.31 -8.26 10.89
CA GLU A 22 4.40 -7.18 11.88
C GLU A 22 3.20 -7.12 12.84
N PRO A 23 1.93 -7.21 12.38
CA PRO A 23 0.79 -7.35 13.28
C PRO A 23 0.91 -8.55 14.23
N VAL A 24 1.30 -9.72 13.72
CA VAL A 24 1.50 -10.93 14.53
C VAL A 24 2.59 -10.72 15.59
N LEU A 25 3.71 -10.08 15.24
CA LEU A 25 4.78 -9.76 16.19
C LEU A 25 4.34 -8.73 17.25
N ASN A 26 3.42 -7.83 16.90
CA ASN A 26 2.81 -6.91 17.86
C ASN A 26 1.85 -7.63 18.81
N GLU A 27 1.10 -8.64 18.36
CA GLU A 27 0.23 -9.44 19.24
C GLU A 27 1.02 -10.32 20.21
N ILE A 28 2.17 -10.85 19.76
CA ILE A 28 3.06 -11.68 20.60
C ILE A 28 3.85 -10.80 21.60
N SER A 29 3.67 -9.48 21.58
CA SER A 29 4.53 -8.57 22.33
C SER A 29 4.25 -8.56 23.84
N SER A 30 5.14 -9.25 24.56
CA SER A 30 5.68 -8.83 25.87
C SER A 30 7.10 -9.36 26.14
N GLY A 31 7.88 -9.77 25.13
CA GLY A 31 9.18 -10.44 25.35
C GLY A 31 10.30 -10.08 24.34
N PRO A 32 11.58 -10.24 24.73
CA PRO A 32 12.76 -9.97 23.89
C PRO A 32 12.84 -10.81 22.61
N ASP A 33 12.15 -11.95 22.58
CA ASP A 33 12.12 -12.86 21.44
C ASP A 33 11.41 -12.25 20.21
N ALA A 34 10.36 -11.46 20.43
CA ALA A 34 9.63 -10.79 19.35
C ALA A 34 10.51 -9.75 18.63
N GLN A 35 11.36 -9.03 19.36
CA GLN A 35 12.30 -8.07 18.76
C GLN A 35 13.42 -8.77 17.98
N THR A 36 13.90 -9.91 18.50
CA THR A 36 14.90 -10.73 17.79
C THR A 36 14.33 -11.26 16.47
N LEU A 37 13.10 -11.80 16.49
CA LEU A 37 12.41 -12.26 15.29
C LEU A 37 12.16 -11.12 14.30
N ARG A 38 11.70 -9.96 14.78
CA ARG A 38 11.50 -8.76 13.95
C ARG A 38 12.78 -8.36 13.24
N ALA A 39 13.89 -8.26 13.97
CA ALA A 39 15.18 -7.87 13.40
C ALA A 39 15.68 -8.90 12.36
N ALA A 40 15.56 -10.18 12.65
CA ALA A 40 15.97 -11.25 11.74
C ALA A 40 15.14 -11.24 10.44
N LEU A 41 13.81 -11.16 10.55
CA LEU A 41 12.90 -11.15 9.40
C LEU A 41 13.09 -9.89 8.53
N LYS A 42 13.22 -8.71 9.15
CA LYS A 42 13.56 -7.47 8.42
C LYS A 42 14.88 -7.58 7.68
N LYS A 43 15.91 -8.12 8.33
CA LYS A 43 17.23 -8.31 7.70
C LYS A 43 17.13 -9.28 6.53
N ALA A 44 16.46 -10.41 6.71
CA ALA A 44 16.34 -11.43 5.67
C ALA A 44 15.53 -10.93 4.47
N GLU A 45 14.42 -10.24 4.71
CA GLU A 45 13.59 -9.63 3.67
C GLU A 45 14.35 -8.57 2.86
N ARG A 46 15.20 -7.75 3.51
CA ARG A 46 16.06 -6.80 2.81
C ARG A 46 17.05 -7.46 1.85
N HIS A 47 17.59 -8.62 2.22
CA HIS A 47 18.54 -9.36 1.38
C HIS A 47 17.84 -10.20 0.30
N ASN A 48 16.63 -10.68 0.58
CA ASN A 48 15.85 -11.51 -0.34
C ASN A 48 14.37 -11.09 -0.30
N PRO A 49 13.97 -10.06 -1.07
CA PRO A 49 12.58 -9.63 -1.15
C PRO A 49 11.65 -10.76 -1.59
N GLY A 50 10.54 -10.93 -0.89
CA GLY A 50 9.61 -12.05 -1.07
C GLY A 50 9.83 -13.22 -0.11
N LEU A 51 10.93 -13.25 0.66
CA LEU A 51 11.20 -14.35 1.59
C LEU A 51 10.09 -14.51 2.64
N THR A 52 9.60 -13.41 3.22
CA THR A 52 8.50 -13.46 4.20
C THR A 52 7.22 -13.98 3.59
N LYS A 53 6.93 -13.65 2.32
CA LYS A 53 5.81 -14.22 1.58
C LYS A 53 5.96 -15.73 1.42
N ASP A 54 7.15 -16.21 1.05
CA ASP A 54 7.43 -17.65 0.90
C ASP A 54 7.31 -18.39 2.24
N ILE A 55 7.77 -17.79 3.34
CA ILE A 55 7.60 -18.33 4.69
C ILE A 55 6.10 -18.47 5.03
N VAL A 56 5.30 -17.41 4.83
CA VAL A 56 3.85 -17.44 5.09
C VAL A 56 3.18 -18.52 4.24
N MET A 57 3.52 -18.61 2.95
CA MET A 57 2.99 -19.65 2.05
C MET A 57 3.39 -21.06 2.50
N GLY A 58 4.63 -21.25 2.95
CA GLY A 58 5.13 -22.51 3.49
C GLY A 58 4.35 -22.97 4.72
N ILE A 59 4.07 -22.05 5.66
CA ILE A 59 3.28 -22.31 6.87
C ILE A 59 1.85 -22.69 6.51
N LEU A 60 1.19 -21.92 5.64
CA LEU A 60 -0.19 -22.18 5.20
C LEU A 60 -0.30 -23.55 4.51
N LYS A 61 0.66 -23.88 3.63
CA LYS A 61 0.75 -25.17 2.95
C LYS A 61 0.94 -26.32 3.94
N ALA A 62 1.84 -26.17 4.92
CA ALA A 62 2.08 -27.17 5.95
C ALA A 62 0.85 -27.44 6.83
N LYS A 63 -0.03 -26.43 7.00
CA LYS A 63 -1.30 -26.55 7.72
C LYS A 63 -2.48 -26.96 6.83
N GLY A 64 -2.25 -27.21 5.53
CA GLY A 64 -3.30 -27.58 4.58
C GLY A 64 -4.30 -26.45 4.28
N VAL A 65 -3.97 -25.21 4.63
CA VAL A 65 -4.85 -24.04 4.42
C VAL A 65 -4.72 -23.61 2.96
N LYS A 66 -5.82 -23.73 2.21
CA LYS A 66 -5.91 -23.22 0.83
C LYS A 66 -6.46 -21.81 0.85
N VAL A 67 -5.60 -20.85 0.53
CA VAL A 67 -5.98 -19.44 0.47
C VAL A 67 -5.39 -18.77 -0.76
N ASP A 68 -6.15 -17.86 -1.35
CA ASP A 68 -5.66 -16.94 -2.36
C ASP A 68 -4.92 -15.80 -1.65
N LEU A 69 -3.60 -15.92 -1.57
CA LEU A 69 -2.79 -14.96 -0.82
C LEU A 69 -2.90 -13.55 -1.43
N THR A 70 -3.03 -13.40 -2.74
CA THR A 70 -3.16 -12.08 -3.38
C THR A 70 -4.44 -11.37 -2.91
N LYS A 71 -5.58 -12.09 -2.84
CA LYS A 71 -6.82 -11.53 -2.29
C LYS A 71 -6.67 -11.13 -0.83
N VAL A 72 -6.07 -12.00 -0.01
CA VAL A 72 -5.85 -11.71 1.42
C VAL A 72 -4.95 -10.50 1.59
N LEU A 73 -3.84 -10.43 0.85
CA LEU A 73 -2.92 -9.29 0.90
C LEU A 73 -3.59 -7.99 0.48
N LEU A 74 -4.44 -8.00 -0.56
CA LEU A 74 -5.20 -6.81 -0.96
C LEU A 74 -6.14 -6.34 0.15
N LYS A 75 -6.82 -7.27 0.84
CA LYS A 75 -7.66 -6.92 1.99
C LYS A 75 -6.86 -6.36 3.16
N LEU A 76 -5.75 -7.00 3.51
CA LEU A 76 -4.93 -6.61 4.65
C LEU A 76 -4.15 -5.31 4.41
N CYS A 77 -3.73 -5.02 3.18
CA CYS A 77 -2.96 -3.80 2.89
C CYS A 77 -3.77 -2.50 3.02
N ALA A 78 -5.10 -2.61 3.06
CA ALA A 78 -5.97 -1.49 3.33
C ALA A 78 -6.15 -1.15 4.80
N CYS A 79 -5.80 -2.09 5.70
CA CYS A 79 -5.79 -1.84 7.13
C CYS A 79 -4.81 -0.71 7.47
N GLU A 80 -5.15 0.08 8.47
CA GLU A 80 -4.25 1.11 8.97
C GLU A 80 -3.02 0.45 9.59
N SER A 81 -1.86 1.04 9.30
CA SER A 81 -0.60 0.66 9.90
C SER A 81 0.04 1.91 10.44
N GLU A 82 0.51 1.84 11.69
CA GLU A 82 1.18 2.96 12.36
C GLU A 82 2.34 3.53 11.55
N GLU A 83 2.96 2.75 10.64
CA GLU A 83 4.04 3.21 9.77
C GLU A 83 3.58 4.30 8.77
N TYR A 84 2.32 4.23 8.31
CA TYR A 84 1.78 5.13 7.29
C TYR A 84 0.78 6.15 7.84
N THR A 85 0.32 5.98 9.08
CA THR A 85 -0.64 6.90 9.71
C THR A 85 -0.02 8.26 9.96
N ILE A 86 -0.65 9.31 9.42
CA ILE A 86 -0.32 10.71 9.70
C ILE A 86 -1.16 11.19 10.89
N THR A 87 -0.51 11.54 12.00
CA THR A 87 -1.17 11.97 13.25
C THR A 87 -1.30 13.51 13.38
N ARG A 88 -0.95 14.22 12.31
CA ARG A 88 -1.00 15.69 12.22
C ARG A 88 -2.45 16.19 12.19
N ARG A 89 -2.73 17.27 12.93
CA ARG A 89 -4.10 17.80 13.11
C ARG A 89 -4.48 18.85 12.09
N GLU A 90 -3.53 19.33 11.29
CA GLU A 90 -3.83 20.37 10.31
C GLU A 90 -4.78 19.83 9.22
N PRO A 91 -5.79 20.61 8.79
CA PRO A 91 -6.89 20.11 7.95
C PRO A 91 -6.43 19.41 6.67
N GLN A 92 -5.34 19.89 6.06
CA GLN A 92 -4.76 19.32 4.85
C GLN A 92 -4.16 17.91 5.07
N PHE A 93 -3.61 17.63 6.25
CA PHE A 93 -3.08 16.31 6.59
C PHE A 93 -4.18 15.35 7.01
N VAL A 94 -5.19 15.83 7.75
CA VAL A 94 -6.40 15.05 8.06
C VAL A 94 -7.10 14.63 6.77
N ARG A 95 -7.35 15.57 5.85
CA ARG A 95 -7.94 15.27 4.55
C ARG A 95 -7.11 14.27 3.75
N LEU A 96 -5.79 14.39 3.76
CA LEU A 96 -4.91 13.42 3.08
C LEU A 96 -5.06 12.02 3.68
N GLN A 97 -5.05 11.90 5.02
CA GLN A 97 -5.23 10.63 5.72
C GLN A 97 -6.58 10.01 5.35
N ASP A 98 -7.68 10.76 5.48
CA ASP A 98 -9.03 10.29 5.17
C ASP A 98 -9.14 9.80 3.72
N GLN A 99 -8.63 10.56 2.77
CA GLN A 99 -8.69 10.23 1.35
C GLN A 99 -7.83 9.02 0.98
N SER A 100 -6.66 8.92 1.59
CA SER A 100 -5.81 7.74 1.42
C SER A 100 -6.46 6.48 1.98
N GLN A 101 -7.12 6.58 3.15
CA GLN A 101 -7.79 5.46 3.79
C GLN A 101 -9.04 5.05 2.99
N ALA A 102 -9.84 6.01 2.53
CA ALA A 102 -10.99 5.75 1.67
C ALA A 102 -10.57 5.00 0.39
N LEU A 103 -9.55 5.48 -0.32
CA LEU A 103 -9.05 4.82 -1.54
C LEU A 103 -8.58 3.39 -1.26
N LYS A 104 -7.78 3.19 -0.20
CA LYS A 104 -7.31 1.85 0.21
C LYS A 104 -8.48 0.91 0.50
N MET A 105 -9.49 1.37 1.24
CA MET A 105 -10.65 0.57 1.58
C MET A 105 -11.49 0.19 0.36
N ILE A 106 -11.70 1.11 -0.58
CA ILE A 106 -12.45 0.80 -1.82
C ILE A 106 -11.69 -0.26 -2.63
N LEU A 107 -10.36 -0.13 -2.79
CA LEU A 107 -9.52 -1.13 -3.48
C LEU A 107 -9.61 -2.51 -2.80
N ALA A 108 -9.69 -2.55 -1.47
CA ALA A 108 -9.81 -3.77 -0.68
C ALA A 108 -11.11 -4.55 -0.94
N THR A 109 -12.16 -3.89 -1.44
CA THR A 109 -13.45 -4.52 -1.72
C THR A 109 -13.46 -5.29 -3.04
N LEU A 110 -12.49 -5.08 -3.94
CA LEU A 110 -12.44 -5.72 -5.26
C LEU A 110 -12.62 -7.25 -5.21
N PRO A 111 -12.00 -8.01 -4.27
CA PRO A 111 -12.21 -9.45 -4.18
C PRO A 111 -13.64 -9.88 -3.88
N ASP A 112 -14.42 -9.03 -3.20
CA ASP A 112 -15.79 -9.32 -2.77
C ASP A 112 -16.81 -8.99 -3.86
N VAL A 113 -16.50 -8.01 -4.73
CA VAL A 113 -17.38 -7.58 -5.81
C VAL A 113 -17.03 -8.17 -7.17
N ALA A 114 -15.88 -8.85 -7.34
CA ALA A 114 -15.37 -9.31 -8.64
C ALA A 114 -16.32 -10.23 -9.43
N VAL A 115 -17.21 -10.97 -8.76
CA VAL A 115 -18.19 -11.85 -9.40
C VAL A 115 -19.51 -11.15 -9.75
N ASP A 116 -19.81 -10.03 -9.10
CA ASP A 116 -21.01 -9.22 -9.34
C ASP A 116 -20.63 -8.05 -10.25
N ARG A 117 -20.82 -8.24 -11.56
CA ARG A 117 -20.38 -7.27 -12.57
C ARG A 117 -20.96 -5.85 -12.36
N PRO A 118 -22.26 -5.65 -12.06
CA PRO A 118 -22.77 -4.33 -11.69
C PRO A 118 -22.04 -3.70 -10.51
N ARG A 119 -21.85 -4.43 -9.40
CA ARG A 119 -21.11 -3.91 -8.23
C ARG A 119 -19.65 -3.63 -8.56
N PHE A 120 -18.99 -4.53 -9.29
CA PHE A 120 -17.60 -4.37 -9.72
C PHE A 120 -17.39 -3.08 -10.53
N LEU A 121 -18.27 -2.81 -11.51
CA LEU A 121 -18.21 -1.59 -12.31
C LEU A 121 -18.46 -0.33 -11.47
N GLN A 122 -19.33 -0.43 -10.46
CA GLN A 122 -19.57 0.67 -9.52
C GLN A 122 -18.33 0.94 -8.65
N THR A 123 -17.72 -0.10 -8.09
CA THR A 123 -16.45 0.01 -7.34
C THR A 123 -15.34 0.60 -8.20
N ILE A 124 -15.23 0.27 -9.48
CA ILE A 124 -14.24 0.88 -10.39
C ILE A 124 -14.44 2.39 -10.50
N LYS A 125 -15.69 2.87 -10.58
CA LYS A 125 -15.97 4.32 -10.60
C LYS A 125 -15.59 4.98 -9.29
N GLU A 126 -15.88 4.35 -8.17
CA GLU A 126 -15.51 4.82 -6.83
C GLU A 126 -13.98 4.90 -6.67
N ILE A 127 -13.23 3.91 -7.18
CA ILE A 127 -11.76 3.95 -7.22
C ILE A 127 -11.28 5.14 -8.04
N ALA A 128 -11.85 5.38 -9.22
CA ALA A 128 -11.46 6.51 -10.06
C ALA A 128 -11.68 7.85 -9.35
N SER A 129 -12.80 8.00 -8.65
CA SER A 129 -13.07 9.17 -7.79
C SER A 129 -12.07 9.28 -6.64
N GLY A 130 -11.81 8.20 -5.90
CA GLY A 130 -10.86 8.19 -4.78
C GLY A 130 -9.42 8.52 -5.20
N ILE A 131 -8.98 8.05 -6.38
CA ILE A 131 -7.67 8.43 -6.95
C ILE A 131 -7.61 9.93 -7.21
N LYS A 132 -8.67 10.51 -7.78
CA LYS A 132 -8.76 11.94 -8.04
C LYS A 132 -8.70 12.74 -6.74
N GLU A 133 -9.50 12.37 -5.74
CA GLU A 133 -9.56 13.06 -4.46
C GLU A 133 -8.24 13.00 -3.68
N MET A 134 -7.55 11.85 -3.73
CA MET A 134 -6.19 11.69 -3.18
C MET A 134 -5.18 12.63 -3.90
N LEU A 135 -5.17 12.65 -5.23
CA LEU A 135 -4.29 13.55 -5.98
C LEU A 135 -4.54 15.04 -5.69
N GLU A 136 -5.79 15.42 -5.49
CA GLU A 136 -6.17 16.78 -5.08
C GLU A 136 -5.66 17.10 -3.67
N ALA A 137 -5.80 16.18 -2.71
CA ALA A 137 -5.29 16.35 -1.35
C ALA A 137 -3.76 16.54 -1.33
N VAL A 138 -3.02 15.73 -2.09
CA VAL A 138 -1.56 15.89 -2.25
C VAL A 138 -1.21 17.25 -2.87
N GLN A 139 -1.95 17.70 -3.89
CA GLN A 139 -1.71 19.00 -4.52
C GLN A 139 -1.95 20.19 -3.58
N VAL A 140 -2.97 20.12 -2.72
CA VAL A 140 -3.23 21.14 -1.71
C VAL A 140 -2.03 21.25 -0.77
N LEU A 141 -1.54 20.13 -0.23
CA LEU A 141 -0.33 20.11 0.60
C LEU A 141 0.88 20.71 -0.14
N PHE A 142 1.05 20.35 -1.40
CA PHE A 142 2.14 20.83 -2.26
C PHE A 142 2.16 22.35 -2.42
N ARG A 143 0.98 22.99 -2.50
CA ARG A 143 0.85 24.43 -2.71
C ARG A 143 0.99 25.25 -1.44
N HIS A 144 0.61 24.69 -0.28
CA HIS A 144 0.40 25.48 0.94
C HIS A 144 1.39 25.17 2.07
N HIS A 145 2.15 24.06 2.01
CA HIS A 145 3.05 23.69 3.10
C HIS A 145 4.47 24.26 2.91
N GLU A 146 4.99 24.93 3.94
CA GLU A 146 6.29 25.63 3.92
C GLU A 146 7.47 24.71 3.60
N ALA A 147 7.40 23.43 3.99
CA ALA A 147 8.44 22.43 3.67
C ALA A 147 8.73 22.29 2.16
N PHE A 148 7.78 22.65 1.29
CA PHE A 148 7.95 22.62 -0.17
C PHE A 148 8.50 23.91 -0.76
N ALA A 149 8.85 24.90 0.07
CA ALA A 149 9.73 25.99 -0.35
C ALA A 149 11.14 25.49 -0.69
N ASN A 150 11.56 24.35 -0.11
CA ASN A 150 12.80 23.68 -0.49
C ASN A 150 12.63 22.94 -1.85
N PRO A 151 13.40 23.30 -2.90
CA PRO A 151 13.30 22.69 -4.22
C PRO A 151 13.57 21.18 -4.25
N ASP A 152 14.44 20.67 -3.38
CA ASP A 152 14.82 19.25 -3.36
C ASP A 152 13.69 18.38 -2.78
N LYS A 153 13.11 18.80 -1.66
CA LYS A 153 11.92 18.14 -1.06
C LYS A 153 10.75 18.15 -2.04
N ARG A 154 10.57 19.26 -2.77
CA ARG A 154 9.54 19.41 -3.80
C ARG A 154 9.76 18.43 -4.96
N LYS A 155 10.98 18.36 -5.50
CA LYS A 155 11.33 17.47 -6.61
C LYS A 155 11.16 15.99 -6.24
N ALA A 156 11.52 15.59 -5.02
CA ALA A 156 11.33 14.23 -4.53
C ALA A 156 9.85 13.85 -4.52
N LEU A 157 8.99 14.68 -3.94
CA LEU A 157 7.55 14.41 -3.88
C LEU A 157 6.88 14.44 -5.26
N ASP A 158 7.32 15.32 -6.17
CA ASP A 158 6.88 15.29 -7.59
C ASP A 158 7.27 13.96 -8.28
N GLY A 159 8.40 13.35 -7.90
CA GLY A 159 8.79 12.00 -8.28
C GLY A 159 7.72 10.98 -7.90
N HIS A 160 7.43 10.87 -6.61
CA HIS A 160 6.47 9.89 -6.09
C HIS A 160 5.03 10.15 -6.56
N LYS A 161 4.63 11.41 -6.75
CA LYS A 161 3.35 11.75 -7.37
C LYS A 161 3.26 11.21 -8.80
N ARG A 162 4.33 11.30 -9.60
CA ARG A 162 4.36 10.72 -10.96
C ARG A 162 4.28 9.20 -10.92
N ASP A 163 4.94 8.56 -9.96
CA ASP A 163 4.90 7.10 -9.79
C ASP A 163 3.48 6.63 -9.40
N PHE A 164 2.80 7.32 -8.48
CA PHE A 164 1.39 7.07 -8.17
C PHE A 164 0.49 7.24 -9.39
N ILE A 165 0.66 8.31 -10.19
CA ILE A 165 -0.10 8.50 -11.44
C ILE A 165 0.18 7.38 -12.44
N ARG A 166 1.44 6.92 -12.55
CA ARG A 166 1.81 5.79 -13.42
C ARG A 166 1.11 4.51 -12.96
N SER A 167 1.13 4.23 -11.65
CA SER A 167 0.45 3.06 -11.05
C SER A 167 -1.06 3.09 -11.28
N SER A 168 -1.70 4.25 -11.11
CA SER A 168 -3.14 4.45 -11.42
C SER A 168 -3.49 4.17 -12.89
N LYS A 169 -2.65 4.63 -13.82
CA LYS A 169 -2.81 4.31 -15.25
C LYS A 169 -2.62 2.81 -15.51
N GLY A 170 -1.59 2.20 -14.92
CA GLY A 170 -1.35 0.76 -15.00
C GLY A 170 -2.52 -0.08 -14.48
N PHE A 171 -3.16 0.35 -13.39
CA PHE A 171 -4.39 -0.27 -12.89
C PHE A 171 -5.54 -0.18 -13.89
N SER A 172 -5.74 0.98 -14.51
CA SER A 172 -6.76 1.17 -15.54
C SER A 172 -6.52 0.28 -16.76
N ASP A 173 -5.28 0.14 -17.21
CA ASP A 173 -4.93 -0.73 -18.34
C ASP A 173 -5.07 -2.21 -17.98
N THR A 174 -4.75 -2.59 -16.74
CA THR A 174 -4.98 -3.93 -16.22
C THR A 174 -6.46 -4.29 -16.19
N LEU A 175 -7.33 -3.36 -15.79
CA LEU A 175 -8.79 -3.54 -15.86
C LEU A 175 -9.26 -3.77 -17.31
N LYS A 176 -8.73 -3.01 -18.28
CA LYS A 176 -9.06 -3.19 -19.70
C LYS A 176 -8.65 -4.58 -20.21
N MET A 177 -7.48 -5.06 -19.79
CA MET A 177 -7.02 -6.41 -20.11
C MET A 177 -7.90 -7.48 -19.47
N TYR A 178 -8.22 -7.32 -18.19
CA TYR A 178 -9.11 -8.22 -17.45
C TYR A 178 -10.46 -8.40 -18.14
N PHE A 179 -11.08 -7.33 -18.63
CA PHE A 179 -12.34 -7.44 -19.37
C PHE A 179 -12.23 -8.22 -20.68
N ARG A 180 -11.02 -8.47 -21.19
CA ARG A 180 -10.75 -9.29 -22.37
C ARG A 180 -10.36 -10.73 -22.02
N ASP A 181 -9.49 -10.92 -21.03
CA ASP A 181 -8.86 -12.22 -20.73
C ASP A 181 -9.42 -12.93 -19.48
N GLY A 182 -10.20 -12.24 -18.66
CA GLY A 182 -10.82 -12.77 -17.45
C GLY A 182 -9.86 -13.00 -16.27
N ASN A 183 -8.58 -12.62 -16.37
CA ASN A 183 -7.60 -12.89 -15.32
C ASN A 183 -7.70 -11.86 -14.17
N ILE A 184 -8.55 -12.12 -13.18
CA ILE A 184 -8.75 -11.19 -12.06
C ILE A 184 -7.51 -11.03 -11.16
N GLN A 185 -6.59 -12.00 -11.17
CA GLN A 185 -5.40 -11.98 -10.29
C GLN A 185 -4.49 -10.79 -10.62
N VAL A 186 -4.37 -10.42 -11.90
CA VAL A 186 -3.57 -9.26 -12.30
C VAL A 186 -4.20 -7.96 -11.81
N VAL A 187 -5.53 -7.88 -11.72
CA VAL A 187 -6.25 -6.72 -11.17
C VAL A 187 -5.92 -6.57 -9.69
N TYR A 188 -5.96 -7.65 -8.91
CA TYR A 188 -5.61 -7.60 -7.48
C TYR A 188 -4.15 -7.20 -7.27
N ALA A 189 -3.22 -7.77 -8.04
CA ALA A 189 -1.80 -7.40 -7.97
C ALA A 189 -1.59 -5.91 -8.29
N SER A 190 -2.27 -5.38 -9.33
CA SER A 190 -2.20 -3.97 -9.66
C SER A 190 -2.85 -3.07 -8.60
N ALA A 191 -3.92 -3.52 -7.95
CA ALA A 191 -4.54 -2.80 -6.84
C ALA A 191 -3.61 -2.72 -5.61
N ILE A 192 -2.94 -3.82 -5.26
CA ILE A 192 -1.91 -3.85 -4.20
C ILE A 192 -0.80 -2.85 -4.49
N HIS A 193 -0.35 -2.77 -5.75
CA HIS A 193 0.67 -1.80 -6.14
C HIS A 193 0.17 -0.35 -5.97
N LEU A 194 -1.09 -0.06 -6.29
CA LEU A 194 -1.65 1.27 -6.07
C LEU A 194 -1.78 1.63 -4.57
N VAL A 195 -2.16 0.67 -3.71
CA VAL A 195 -2.14 0.84 -2.25
C VAL A 195 -0.72 1.11 -1.75
N THR A 196 0.26 0.40 -2.29
CA THR A 196 1.69 0.57 -1.97
C THR A 196 2.20 1.97 -2.30
N GLU A 197 1.88 2.50 -3.49
CA GLU A 197 2.23 3.87 -3.87
C GLU A 197 1.52 4.91 -2.98
N THR A 198 0.27 4.64 -2.58
CA THR A 198 -0.46 5.47 -1.61
C THR A 198 0.28 5.53 -0.27
N ASN A 199 0.69 4.38 0.27
CA ASN A 199 1.43 4.29 1.53
C ASN A 199 2.80 4.97 1.45
N THR A 200 3.47 4.89 0.29
CA THR A 200 4.76 5.56 0.05
C THR A 200 4.59 7.08 0.11
N LEU A 201 3.55 7.63 -0.53
CA LEU A 201 3.21 9.04 -0.43
C LEU A 201 2.91 9.46 1.02
N LEU A 202 2.13 8.68 1.76
CA LEU A 202 1.84 8.95 3.17
C LEU A 202 3.11 8.98 4.02
N LYS A 203 4.01 8.01 3.86
CA LYS A 203 5.28 7.92 4.60
C LYS A 203 6.17 9.15 4.37
N LEU A 204 6.26 9.61 3.12
CA LEU A 204 7.01 10.81 2.77
C LEU A 204 6.40 12.06 3.40
N LEU A 205 5.08 12.18 3.32
CA LEU A 205 4.33 13.35 3.82
C LEU A 205 4.27 13.37 5.35
N ARG A 206 4.33 12.22 6.01
CA ARG A 206 4.46 12.08 7.46
C ARG A 206 5.76 12.68 7.99
N ASN A 207 6.86 12.49 7.25
CA ASN A 207 8.20 12.93 7.64
C ASN A 207 8.50 14.40 7.29
N LEU A 208 7.47 15.20 6.97
CA LEU A 208 7.60 16.63 6.63
C LEU A 208 7.79 17.54 7.82
#